data_AF-A0A3G9F1C1-F1
#
_entry.id   AF-A0A3G9F1C1-F1
#
_cell.length_a   1.000
_cell.length_b   1.000
_cell.length_c   1.000
_cell.angle_alpha   90.00
_cell.angle_beta   90.00
_cell.angle_gamma   90.00
#
_symmetry.space_group_name_H-M   'P 1'
#
loop_
_entity.id
_entity.type
_entity.pdbx_description
1 polymer ?
#
loop_
_entity_poly.entity_id
_entity_poly.type
_entity_poly.pdbx_seq_one_letter_code
_entity_poly.pdbx_strand_id
1 'polypeptide(L)'
;MFYIHIIIRFITINRIGPHNLDVISIIFGLLLGAGTAQNISGEGVRISIKKSFIHKEFLFYLYEFFLKRGYCSNIKPRKFSRFIKNINKRYDGFEFNTYTFRNLVWIYKSFYKKGKKIIPLNIEKFITPLTLAIWISDAGDWTGSGVRIFCNTLTLREINFLLDILRKKFNLNCSIKKIFFKNKYSNYIFIKENSISNLRDFILPHIHNSMYYKLGLVKNFI
;
A
#
# COMPACT_ATOMS: atom_id res chain seq x y z
N MET A 1 -19.96 26.99 -15.27
CA MET A 1 -19.34 27.02 -13.93
C MET A 1 -17.88 26.57 -14.08
N PHE A 2 -16.94 27.51 -14.17
CA PHE A 2 -15.53 27.21 -14.36
C PHE A 2 -14.97 26.63 -13.04
N TYR A 3 -14.59 25.36 -13.05
CA TYR A 3 -13.81 24.77 -11.97
C TYR A 3 -12.40 25.38 -12.02
N ILE A 4 -12.13 26.34 -11.13
CA ILE A 4 -10.75 26.75 -10.82
C ILE A 4 -10.07 25.50 -10.25
N HIS A 5 -9.31 24.80 -11.10
CA HIS A 5 -8.33 23.83 -10.62
C HIS A 5 -7.25 24.64 -9.91
N ILE A 6 -7.30 24.65 -8.57
CA ILE A 6 -6.17 25.11 -7.77
C ILE A 6 -5.01 24.17 -8.08
N ILE A 7 -4.11 24.62 -8.96
CA ILE A 7 -2.87 23.91 -9.25
C ILE A 7 -1.99 24.07 -8.01
N ILE A 8 -2.01 23.05 -7.14
CA ILE A 8 -1.08 22.98 -6.01
C ILE A 8 0.33 22.87 -6.59
N ARG A 9 1.12 23.95 -6.49
CA ARG A 9 2.49 24.00 -6.99
C ARG A 9 3.42 23.26 -6.03
N PHE A 10 3.86 22.06 -6.42
CA PHE A 10 4.81 21.27 -5.64
C PHE A 10 6.26 21.70 -5.88
N ILE A 11 7.02 21.82 -4.78
CA ILE A 11 8.47 22.12 -4.78
C ILE A 11 9.23 21.01 -5.52
N THR A 12 10.19 21.41 -6.35
CA THR A 12 10.95 20.51 -7.25
C THR A 12 11.68 19.38 -6.50
N ILE A 13 12.19 19.64 -5.30
CA ILE A 13 12.91 18.64 -4.49
C ILE A 13 12.04 17.44 -4.08
N ASN A 14 10.72 17.61 -4.06
CA ASN A 14 9.77 16.54 -3.71
C ASN A 14 9.27 15.78 -4.94
N ARG A 15 9.96 15.88 -6.08
CA ARG A 15 9.58 15.18 -7.31
C ARG A 15 10.50 14.01 -7.59
N ILE A 16 9.92 12.91 -8.05
CA ILE A 16 10.62 11.77 -8.64
C ILE A 16 10.20 11.71 -10.10
N GLY A 17 11.05 12.26 -10.97
CA GLY A 17 10.67 12.55 -12.34
C GLY A 17 9.46 13.52 -12.37
N PRO A 18 8.39 13.23 -13.12
CA PRO A 18 7.21 14.11 -13.20
C PRO A 18 6.30 14.04 -11.97
N HIS A 19 6.52 13.09 -11.07
CA HIS A 19 5.57 12.72 -10.03
C HIS A 19 5.96 13.29 -8.68
N ASN A 20 4.94 13.68 -7.91
CA ASN A 20 5.10 14.04 -6.50
C ASN A 20 5.51 12.80 -5.66
N LEU A 21 6.39 13.01 -4.68
CA LEU A 21 6.90 11.96 -3.78
C LEU A 21 5.79 11.20 -3.04
N ASP A 22 4.71 11.87 -2.63
CA ASP A 22 3.58 11.22 -1.95
C ASP A 22 2.90 10.24 -2.89
N VAL A 23 2.75 10.59 -4.17
CA VAL A 23 2.16 9.69 -5.17
C VAL A 23 3.02 8.44 -5.30
N ILE A 24 4.34 8.60 -5.41
CA ILE A 24 5.25 7.47 -5.47
C ILE A 24 5.19 6.65 -4.18
N SER A 25 5.14 7.31 -3.01
CA SER A 25 5.05 6.65 -1.70
C SER A 25 3.78 5.79 -1.59
N ILE A 26 2.61 6.31 -1.99
CA ILE A 26 1.36 5.55 -1.98
C ILE A 26 1.41 4.39 -2.98
N ILE A 27 1.92 4.61 -4.20
CA ILE A 27 2.08 3.54 -5.19
C ILE A 27 2.98 2.43 -4.63
N PHE A 28 4.12 2.78 -4.04
CA PHE A 28 5.05 1.82 -3.46
C PHE A 28 4.41 1.08 -2.28
N GLY A 29 3.67 1.76 -1.41
CA GLY A 29 2.97 1.12 -0.29
C GLY A 29 1.91 0.13 -0.78
N LEU A 30 1.15 0.50 -1.80
CA LEU A 30 0.19 -0.40 -2.47
C LEU A 30 0.88 -1.59 -3.11
N LEU A 31 2.04 -1.40 -3.75
CA LEU A 31 2.83 -2.47 -4.37
C LEU A 31 3.58 -3.33 -3.36
N LEU A 32 3.84 -2.88 -2.15
CA LEU A 32 4.27 -3.77 -1.04
C LEU A 32 3.09 -4.59 -0.49
N GLY A 33 1.88 -4.04 -0.56
CA GLY A 33 0.62 -4.70 -0.23
C GLY A 33 -0.06 -5.40 -1.42
N ALA A 34 -1.38 -5.26 -1.48
CA ALA A 34 -2.27 -5.94 -2.42
C ALA A 34 -2.56 -5.15 -3.71
N GLY A 35 -2.02 -3.92 -3.84
CA GLY A 35 -2.09 -3.16 -5.08
C GLY A 35 -1.30 -3.82 -6.21
N THR A 36 -1.74 -3.58 -7.45
CA THR A 36 -1.14 -4.17 -8.65
C THR A 36 -0.81 -3.08 -9.67
N ALA A 37 0.42 -3.09 -10.20
CA ALA A 37 0.75 -2.33 -11.39
C ALA A 37 0.48 -3.21 -12.61
N GLN A 38 -0.32 -2.72 -13.56
CA GLN A 38 -0.66 -3.44 -14.78
C GLN A 38 0.00 -2.76 -15.96
N ASN A 39 0.81 -3.52 -16.70
CA ASN A 39 1.33 -3.10 -17.99
C ASN A 39 0.28 -3.40 -19.06
N ILE A 40 -0.31 -2.37 -19.66
CA ILE A 40 -1.47 -2.51 -20.55
C ILE A 40 -1.04 -2.69 -22.02
N SER A 41 0.01 -2.01 -22.44
CA SER A 41 0.41 -1.92 -23.86
C SER A 41 1.92 -2.10 -24.09
N GLY A 42 2.69 -2.51 -23.07
CA GLY A 42 4.15 -2.44 -23.11
C GLY A 42 4.70 -1.03 -22.84
N GLU A 43 3.92 0.01 -23.17
CA GLU A 43 4.33 1.41 -23.14
C GLU A 43 3.80 2.20 -21.94
N GLY A 44 2.87 1.64 -21.17
CA GLY A 44 2.18 2.37 -20.13
C GLY A 44 1.72 1.49 -18.99
N VAL A 45 1.77 2.06 -17.79
CA VAL A 45 1.39 1.38 -16.55
C VAL A 45 0.23 2.11 -15.89
N ARG A 46 -0.76 1.35 -15.44
CA ARG A 46 -1.78 1.82 -14.51
C ARG A 46 -1.68 1.09 -13.19
N ILE A 47 -2.05 1.76 -12.10
CA ILE A 47 -2.16 1.16 -10.78
C ILE A 47 -3.62 0.78 -10.57
N SER A 48 -3.86 -0.51 -10.35
CA SER A 48 -5.18 -1.07 -10.07
C SER A 48 -5.35 -1.26 -8.57
N ILE A 49 -6.38 -0.62 -8.04
CA ILE A 49 -6.66 -0.59 -6.60
C ILE A 49 -8.01 -1.23 -6.38
N LYS A 50 -7.99 -2.33 -5.63
CA LYS A 50 -9.16 -3.14 -5.30
C LYS A 50 -9.13 -3.44 -3.81
N LYS A 51 -10.25 -3.21 -3.12
CA LYS A 51 -10.39 -3.49 -1.69
C LYS A 51 -11.73 -4.16 -1.41
N SER A 52 -11.78 -4.99 -0.39
CA SER A 52 -13.03 -5.58 0.11
C SER A 52 -13.94 -4.50 0.69
N PHE A 53 -15.22 -4.83 0.83
CA PHE A 53 -16.23 -3.90 1.32
C PHE A 53 -15.87 -3.27 2.68
N ILE A 54 -15.27 -4.04 3.59
CA ILE A 54 -14.85 -3.56 4.92
C ILE A 54 -13.78 -2.45 4.89
N HIS A 55 -13.09 -2.28 3.75
CA HIS A 55 -12.04 -1.27 3.55
C HIS A 55 -12.48 -0.18 2.56
N LYS A 56 -13.80 0.00 2.38
CA LYS A 56 -14.38 0.99 1.46
C LYS A 56 -13.82 2.38 1.73
N GLU A 57 -13.85 2.85 2.98
CA GLU A 57 -13.42 4.20 3.36
C GLU A 57 -11.95 4.43 2.98
N PHE A 58 -11.09 3.44 3.22
CA PHE A 58 -9.68 3.51 2.84
C PHE A 58 -9.49 3.56 1.32
N LEU A 59 -10.27 2.78 0.56
CA LEU A 59 -10.23 2.85 -0.90
C LEU A 59 -10.70 4.21 -1.43
N PHE A 60 -11.76 4.79 -0.84
CA PHE A 60 -12.25 6.10 -1.21
C PHE A 60 -11.27 7.22 -0.84
N TYR A 61 -10.55 7.09 0.29
CA TYR A 61 -9.42 7.97 0.60
C TYR A 61 -8.33 7.95 -0.48
N LEU A 62 -7.93 6.75 -0.93
CA LEU A 62 -6.95 6.60 -2.02
C LEU A 62 -7.48 7.22 -3.32
N TYR A 63 -8.77 6.99 -3.64
CA TYR A 63 -9.41 7.57 -4.81
C TYR A 63 -9.35 9.10 -4.79
N GLU A 64 -9.77 9.74 -3.69
CA GLU A 64 -9.71 11.19 -3.52
C GLU A 64 -8.27 11.73 -3.63
N PHE A 65 -7.30 11.02 -3.06
CA PHE A 65 -5.89 11.38 -3.15
C PHE A 65 -5.40 11.43 -4.61
N PHE A 66 -5.71 10.40 -5.40
CA PHE A 66 -5.29 10.31 -6.81
C PHE A 66 -6.11 11.26 -7.70
N LEU A 67 -7.41 11.42 -7.45
CA LEU A 67 -8.29 12.32 -8.20
C LEU A 67 -7.81 13.77 -8.09
N LYS A 68 -7.58 14.26 -6.87
CA LYS A 68 -7.10 15.62 -6.61
C LYS A 68 -5.73 15.93 -7.25
N ARG A 69 -4.98 14.89 -7.60
CA ARG A 69 -3.65 15.01 -8.24
C ARG A 69 -3.68 14.70 -9.74
N GLY A 70 -4.86 14.47 -10.33
CA GLY A 70 -5.03 14.22 -11.76
C GLY A 70 -4.60 12.83 -12.23
N TYR A 71 -4.60 11.83 -11.34
CA TYR A 71 -4.16 10.47 -11.66
C TYR A 71 -5.28 9.50 -12.01
N CYS A 72 -6.56 9.86 -11.83
CA CYS A 72 -7.70 9.03 -12.21
C CYS A 72 -8.89 9.89 -12.65
N SER A 73 -9.89 9.25 -13.27
CA SER A 73 -11.12 9.93 -13.66
C SER A 73 -12.00 10.27 -12.47
N ASN A 74 -12.87 11.26 -12.65
CA ASN A 74 -13.93 11.63 -11.72
C ASN A 74 -15.07 10.58 -11.63
N ILE A 75 -14.90 9.41 -12.25
CA ILE A 75 -15.81 8.28 -12.09
C ILE A 75 -15.54 7.65 -10.73
N LYS A 76 -16.58 7.61 -9.88
CA LYS A 76 -16.47 7.03 -8.53
C LYS A 76 -16.03 5.56 -8.59
N PRO A 77 -15.34 5.06 -7.56
CA PRO A 77 -14.94 3.66 -7.50
C PRO A 77 -16.10 2.69 -7.71
N ARG A 78 -15.89 1.73 -8.60
CA ARG A 78 -16.89 0.75 -9.02
C ARG A 78 -17.07 -0.31 -7.95
N LYS A 79 -18.32 -0.59 -7.57
CA LYS A 79 -18.65 -1.76 -6.74
C LYS A 79 -18.50 -3.05 -7.57
N PHE A 80 -17.91 -4.09 -6.99
CA PHE A 80 -17.85 -5.41 -7.61
C PHE A 80 -18.33 -6.49 -6.63
N SER A 81 -18.76 -7.61 -7.18
CA SER A 81 -19.08 -8.84 -6.48
C SER A 81 -18.39 -10.00 -7.18
N ARG A 82 -17.68 -10.84 -6.42
CA ARG A 82 -17.02 -12.05 -6.93
C ARG A 82 -17.50 -13.26 -6.13
N PHE A 83 -18.08 -14.24 -6.80
CA PHE A 83 -18.42 -15.51 -6.20
C PHE A 83 -17.26 -16.49 -6.40
N ILE A 84 -16.75 -17.06 -5.31
CA ILE A 84 -15.70 -18.10 -5.36
C ILE A 84 -16.39 -19.44 -5.18
N LYS A 85 -16.60 -20.15 -6.30
CA LYS A 85 -17.32 -21.43 -6.36
C LYS A 85 -16.79 -22.45 -5.35
N ASN A 86 -15.46 -22.62 -5.28
CA ASN A 86 -14.81 -23.66 -4.45
C ASN A 86 -15.08 -23.52 -2.94
N ILE A 87 -15.47 -22.34 -2.46
CA ILE A 87 -15.74 -22.11 -1.03
C ILE A 87 -17.14 -21.53 -0.80
N ASN A 88 -18.01 -21.61 -1.82
CA ASN A 88 -19.38 -21.09 -1.81
C ASN A 88 -19.52 -19.70 -1.14
N LYS A 89 -18.59 -18.79 -1.46
CA LYS A 89 -18.49 -17.49 -0.78
C LYS A 89 -18.50 -16.33 -1.74
N ARG A 90 -19.36 -15.36 -1.47
CA ARG A 90 -19.41 -14.06 -2.15
C ARG A 90 -18.45 -13.08 -1.48
N TYR A 91 -17.69 -12.37 -2.30
CA TYR A 91 -16.80 -11.29 -1.90
C TYR A 91 -17.20 -10.01 -2.62
N ASP A 92 -17.62 -9.03 -1.85
CA ASP A 92 -17.97 -7.71 -2.35
C ASP A 92 -16.86 -6.71 -2.04
N GLY A 93 -16.75 -5.68 -2.86
CA GLY A 93 -15.79 -4.62 -2.64
C GLY A 93 -15.90 -3.50 -3.66
N PHE A 94 -14.86 -2.67 -3.69
CA PHE A 94 -14.74 -1.54 -4.60
C PHE A 94 -13.40 -1.58 -5.34
N GLU A 95 -13.37 -0.99 -6.53
CA GLU A 95 -12.15 -0.83 -7.30
C GLU A 95 -12.14 0.46 -8.13
N PHE A 96 -10.95 0.97 -8.37
CA PHE A 96 -10.68 2.00 -9.36
C PHE A 96 -9.27 1.80 -9.93
N ASN A 97 -8.99 2.48 -11.04
CA ASN A 97 -7.66 2.48 -11.64
C ASN A 97 -7.18 3.92 -11.78
N THR A 98 -5.87 4.11 -11.73
CA THR A 98 -5.27 5.33 -12.28
C THR A 98 -5.39 5.31 -13.81
N TYR A 99 -5.16 6.47 -14.43
CA TYR A 99 -4.82 6.54 -15.84
C TYR A 99 -3.54 5.73 -16.12
N THR A 100 -3.33 5.44 -17.40
CA THR A 100 -2.14 4.74 -17.88
C THR A 100 -1.03 5.75 -18.15
N PHE A 101 0.13 5.53 -17.54
CA PHE A 101 1.24 6.47 -17.52
C PHE A 101 2.53 5.80 -18.01
N ARG A 102 3.15 6.35 -19.05
CA ARG A 102 4.46 5.88 -19.57
C ARG A 102 5.59 6.13 -18.57
N ASN A 103 5.52 7.23 -17.83
CA ASN A 103 6.45 7.57 -16.74
C ASN A 103 6.32 6.69 -15.48
N LEU A 104 5.35 5.76 -15.41
CA LEU A 104 5.28 4.74 -14.35
C LEU A 104 5.84 3.37 -14.79
N VAL A 105 6.30 3.23 -16.05
CA VAL A 105 6.86 1.97 -16.57
C VAL A 105 8.06 1.48 -15.75
N TRP A 106 8.89 2.40 -15.26
CA TRP A 106 10.04 2.04 -14.43
C TRP A 106 9.63 1.37 -13.11
N ILE A 107 8.50 1.79 -12.51
CA ILE A 107 7.97 1.17 -11.29
C ILE A 107 7.58 -0.27 -11.59
N TYR A 108 6.82 -0.51 -12.66
CA TYR A 108 6.45 -1.87 -13.07
C TYR A 108 7.68 -2.74 -13.32
N LYS A 109 8.65 -2.25 -14.10
CA LYS A 109 9.90 -2.99 -14.38
C LYS A 109 10.69 -3.32 -13.11
N SER A 110 10.65 -2.45 -12.09
CA SER A 110 11.33 -2.69 -10.81
C SER A 110 10.63 -3.72 -9.93
N PHE A 111 9.29 -3.74 -9.94
CA PHE A 111 8.49 -4.63 -9.09
C PHE A 111 8.09 -5.94 -9.75
N TYR A 112 8.22 -6.09 -11.07
CA TYR A 112 7.73 -7.28 -11.78
C TYR A 112 8.82 -7.90 -12.65
N LYS A 113 9.19 -9.15 -12.35
CA LYS A 113 10.11 -9.97 -13.14
C LYS A 113 9.39 -11.21 -13.63
N LYS A 114 9.30 -11.38 -14.96
CA LYS A 114 8.54 -12.47 -15.62
C LYS A 114 7.10 -12.58 -15.09
N GLY A 115 6.42 -11.44 -14.92
CA GLY A 115 5.03 -11.38 -14.43
C GLY A 115 4.86 -11.61 -12.92
N LYS A 116 5.92 -11.98 -12.20
CA LYS A 116 5.90 -12.16 -10.74
C LYS A 116 6.34 -10.89 -10.03
N LYS A 117 5.58 -10.50 -8.99
CA LYS A 117 5.96 -9.39 -8.11
C LYS A 117 7.22 -9.74 -7.32
N ILE A 118 8.17 -8.82 -7.26
CA ILE A 118 9.42 -8.88 -6.51
C ILE A 118 9.62 -7.58 -5.73
N ILE A 119 10.52 -7.58 -4.75
CA ILE A 119 10.97 -6.36 -4.07
C ILE A 119 12.16 -5.73 -4.82
N PRO A 120 12.04 -4.48 -5.30
CA PRO A 120 13.15 -3.76 -5.93
C PRO A 120 14.35 -3.58 -4.97
N LEU A 121 15.58 -3.71 -5.48
CA LEU A 121 16.79 -3.49 -4.66
C LEU A 121 16.93 -2.04 -4.16
N ASN A 122 16.37 -1.07 -4.89
CA ASN A 122 16.39 0.34 -4.52
C ASN A 122 15.15 0.78 -3.72
N ILE A 123 14.32 -0.17 -3.24
CA ILE A 123 13.07 0.11 -2.53
C ILE A 123 13.29 1.04 -1.32
N GLU A 124 14.44 0.94 -0.64
CA GLU A 124 14.79 1.77 0.53
C GLU A 124 14.67 3.28 0.26
N LYS A 125 14.97 3.72 -0.97
CA LYS A 125 14.85 5.13 -1.40
C LYS A 125 13.41 5.63 -1.38
N PHE A 126 12.44 4.73 -1.50
CA PHE A 126 11.02 5.03 -1.69
C PHE A 126 10.14 4.57 -0.51
N ILE A 127 10.70 3.90 0.50
CA ILE A 127 9.99 3.60 1.75
C ILE A 127 10.05 4.83 2.65
N THR A 128 9.00 5.65 2.62
CA THR A 128 8.77 6.79 3.52
C THR A 128 7.80 6.39 4.64
N PRO A 129 7.59 7.25 5.66
CA PRO A 129 6.49 7.08 6.62
C PRO A 129 5.13 6.83 5.93
N LEU A 130 4.82 7.58 4.88
CA LEU A 130 3.60 7.39 4.07
C LEU A 130 3.58 6.02 3.36
N THR A 131 4.70 5.58 2.78
CA THR A 131 4.79 4.23 2.18
C THR A 131 4.48 3.15 3.20
N LEU A 132 5.03 3.26 4.42
CA LEU A 132 4.78 2.29 5.49
C LEU A 132 3.33 2.34 5.99
N ALA A 133 2.74 3.52 6.13
CA ALA A 133 1.34 3.69 6.52
C ALA A 133 0.38 3.01 5.52
N ILE A 134 0.61 3.17 4.22
CA ILE A 134 -0.19 2.50 3.18
C ILE A 134 0.05 0.99 3.19
N TRP A 135 1.30 0.54 3.35
CA TRP A 135 1.61 -0.89 3.40
C TRP A 135 0.95 -1.58 4.60
N ILE A 136 1.00 -0.99 5.79
CA ILE A 136 0.32 -1.49 6.99
C ILE A 136 -1.21 -1.43 6.82
N SER A 137 -1.75 -0.37 6.22
CA SER A 137 -3.19 -0.28 5.94
C SER A 137 -3.68 -1.43 5.07
N ASP A 138 -2.85 -1.87 4.12
CA ASP A 138 -3.23 -2.87 3.13
C ASP A 138 -2.96 -4.32 3.56
N ALA A 139 -1.80 -4.57 4.19
CA ALA A 139 -1.33 -5.90 4.54
C ALA A 139 -1.10 -6.11 6.04
N GLY A 140 -1.29 -5.06 6.84
CA GLY A 140 -1.09 -5.08 8.29
C GLY A 140 -2.28 -5.66 9.05
N ASP A 141 -2.04 -5.98 10.31
CA ASP A 141 -3.03 -6.45 11.28
C ASP A 141 -2.50 -6.26 12.71
N TRP A 142 -3.37 -5.90 13.64
CA TRP A 142 -3.01 -5.76 15.05
C TRP A 142 -3.08 -7.11 15.75
N THR A 143 -2.10 -7.43 16.59
CA THR A 143 -2.04 -8.73 17.30
C THR A 143 -2.27 -8.64 18.80
N GLY A 144 -2.61 -7.46 19.34
CA GLY A 144 -2.67 -7.21 20.79
C GLY A 144 -1.36 -6.69 21.40
N SER A 145 -0.22 -7.09 20.84
CA SER A 145 1.13 -6.75 21.32
C SER A 145 2.08 -6.29 20.21
N GLY A 146 1.54 -5.95 19.05
CA GLY A 146 2.35 -5.55 17.90
C GLY A 146 1.57 -5.51 16.60
N VAL A 147 2.27 -5.10 15.55
CA VAL A 147 1.73 -5.05 14.19
C VAL A 147 2.34 -6.18 13.38
N ARG A 148 1.47 -7.03 12.83
CA ARG A 148 1.81 -8.06 11.86
C ARG A 148 1.58 -7.51 10.45
N ILE A 149 2.51 -7.71 9.53
CA ILE A 149 2.36 -7.38 8.10
C ILE A 149 2.54 -8.67 7.29
N PHE A 150 1.49 -9.10 6.60
CA PHE A 150 1.51 -10.33 5.81
C PHE A 150 2.40 -10.19 4.56
N CYS A 151 3.23 -11.20 4.30
CA CYS A 151 4.21 -11.20 3.20
C CYS A 151 4.05 -12.44 2.30
N ASN A 152 2.81 -12.91 2.10
CA ASN A 152 2.52 -14.21 1.49
C ASN A 152 3.06 -14.40 0.07
N THR A 153 3.34 -13.31 -0.65
CA THR A 153 3.89 -13.34 -2.01
C THR A 153 5.41 -13.17 -2.07
N LEU A 154 6.06 -12.91 -0.93
CA LEU A 154 7.49 -12.58 -0.84
C LEU A 154 8.32 -13.80 -0.41
N THR A 155 9.54 -13.87 -0.91
CA THR A 155 10.56 -14.84 -0.47
C THR A 155 11.16 -14.43 0.88
N LEU A 156 11.76 -15.38 1.61
CA LEU A 156 12.46 -15.06 2.87
C LEU A 156 13.58 -14.04 2.69
N ARG A 157 14.29 -14.07 1.55
CA ARG A 157 15.32 -13.09 1.21
C ARG A 157 14.74 -11.67 1.10
N GLU A 158 13.60 -11.53 0.42
CA GLU A 158 12.90 -10.25 0.30
C GLU A 158 12.37 -9.75 1.65
N ILE A 159 11.84 -10.65 2.48
CA ILE A 159 11.36 -10.30 3.82
C ILE A 159 12.52 -9.84 4.71
N ASN A 160 13.66 -10.55 4.71
CA ASN A 160 14.85 -10.14 5.46
C ASN A 160 15.37 -8.78 4.99
N PHE A 161 15.40 -8.54 3.67
CA PHE A 161 15.79 -7.24 3.13
C PHE A 161 14.86 -6.11 3.62
N LEU A 162 13.55 -6.33 3.64
CA LEU A 162 12.59 -5.36 4.18
C LEU A 162 12.78 -5.16 5.70
N LEU A 163 13.07 -6.20 6.47
CA LEU A 163 13.37 -6.07 7.90
C LEU A 163 14.60 -5.20 8.15
N ASP A 164 15.66 -5.36 7.37
CA ASP A 164 16.87 -4.55 7.51
C ASP A 164 16.57 -3.07 7.25
N ILE A 165 15.73 -2.76 6.26
CA ILE A 165 15.29 -1.38 6.01
C ILE A 165 14.45 -0.86 7.18
N LEU A 166 13.50 -1.64 7.69
CA LEU A 166 12.66 -1.23 8.83
C LEU A 166 13.48 -0.94 10.09
N ARG A 167 14.51 -1.76 10.34
CA ARG A 167 15.44 -1.57 11.46
C ARG A 167 16.31 -0.34 11.27
N LYS A 168 16.99 -0.21 10.12
CA LYS A 168 17.96 0.86 9.87
C LYS A 168 17.31 2.23 9.70
N LYS A 169 16.20 2.30 8.97
CA LYS A 169 15.58 3.56 8.56
C LYS A 169 14.56 4.10 9.56
N PHE A 170 13.84 3.21 10.24
CA PHE A 170 12.75 3.58 11.14
C PHE A 170 13.00 3.19 12.60
N ASN A 171 14.16 2.58 12.89
CA ASN A 171 14.50 2.09 14.23
C ASN A 171 13.40 1.17 14.81
N LEU A 172 12.84 0.27 13.98
CA LEU A 172 11.79 -0.66 14.39
C LEU A 172 12.37 -2.02 14.77
N ASN A 173 12.05 -2.49 15.96
CA ASN A 173 12.29 -3.86 16.39
C ASN A 173 11.28 -4.79 15.72
N CYS A 174 11.72 -5.42 14.65
CA CYS A 174 10.89 -6.35 13.88
C CYS A 174 11.59 -7.68 13.61
N SER A 175 10.79 -8.73 13.41
CA SER A 175 11.25 -10.11 13.17
C SER A 175 10.34 -10.82 12.16
N ILE A 176 10.87 -11.83 11.46
CA ILE A 176 10.02 -12.74 10.67
C ILE A 176 9.34 -13.70 11.63
N LYS A 177 8.05 -13.92 11.43
CA LYS A 177 7.29 -14.99 12.08
C LYS A 177 6.50 -15.77 11.02
N LYS A 178 6.02 -16.95 11.43
CA LYS A 178 5.18 -17.83 10.61
C LYS A 178 3.86 -18.07 11.31
N ILE A 179 2.80 -18.21 10.53
CA ILE A 179 1.50 -18.68 11.00
C ILE A 179 1.02 -19.81 10.09
N PHE A 180 0.45 -20.84 10.70
CA PHE A 180 -0.23 -21.90 9.97
C PHE A 180 -1.72 -21.57 9.90
N PHE A 181 -2.26 -21.41 8.69
CA PHE A 181 -3.68 -21.12 8.49
C PHE A 181 -4.16 -21.73 7.18
N LYS A 182 -5.36 -22.35 7.19
CA LYS A 182 -5.96 -23.02 6.03
C LYS A 182 -4.98 -23.96 5.31
N ASN A 183 -4.32 -24.82 6.08
CA ASN A 183 -3.37 -25.84 5.62
C ASN A 183 -2.15 -25.27 4.87
N LYS A 184 -1.77 -24.01 5.14
CA LYS A 184 -0.59 -23.37 4.56
C LYS A 184 0.15 -22.53 5.58
N TYR A 185 1.49 -22.58 5.52
CA TYR A 185 2.34 -21.64 6.24
C TYR A 185 2.40 -20.30 5.51
N SER A 186 2.22 -19.21 6.25
CA SER A 186 2.38 -17.84 5.76
C SER A 186 3.42 -17.10 6.59
N ASN A 187 4.39 -16.48 5.94
CA ASN A 187 5.37 -15.62 6.58
C ASN A 187 4.80 -14.20 6.76
N TYR A 188 5.16 -13.58 7.87
CA TYR A 188 4.83 -12.18 8.13
C TYR A 188 5.96 -11.46 8.86
N ILE A 189 6.04 -10.15 8.66
CA ILE A 189 6.87 -9.26 9.47
C ILE A 189 6.09 -8.93 10.74
N PHE A 190 6.72 -9.08 11.89
CA PHE A 190 6.15 -8.70 13.17
C PHE A 190 6.94 -7.54 13.76
N ILE A 191 6.31 -6.36 13.86
CA ILE A 191 6.82 -5.19 14.57
C ILE A 191 6.40 -5.34 16.03
N LYS A 192 7.39 -5.41 16.93
CA LYS A 192 7.18 -5.72 18.35
C LYS A 192 6.64 -4.51 19.11
N GLU A 193 6.02 -4.80 20.25
CA GLU A 193 5.39 -3.84 21.16
C GLU A 193 6.26 -2.63 21.49
N ASN A 194 7.54 -2.87 21.80
CA ASN A 194 8.49 -1.82 22.16
C ASN A 194 8.81 -0.83 21.03
N SER A 195 8.33 -1.08 19.81
CA SER A 195 8.44 -0.16 18.67
C SER A 195 7.11 0.47 18.26
N ILE A 196 5.99 0.12 18.92
CA ILE A 196 4.66 0.57 18.50
C ILE A 196 4.45 2.06 18.76
N SER A 197 4.95 2.61 19.88
CA SER A 197 4.88 4.05 20.12
C SER A 197 5.61 4.82 19.01
N ASN A 198 6.91 4.54 18.82
CA ASN A 198 7.71 5.14 17.76
C ASN A 198 7.08 4.97 16.37
N LEU A 199 6.59 3.77 16.05
CA LEU A 199 5.88 3.50 14.80
C LEU A 199 4.69 4.45 14.62
N ARG A 200 3.83 4.57 15.63
CA ARG A 200 2.63 5.42 15.60
C ARG A 200 3.00 6.89 15.40
N ASP A 201 4.02 7.38 16.08
CA ASP A 201 4.43 8.79 16.04
C ASP A 201 4.64 9.31 14.60
N PHE A 202 5.32 8.52 13.76
CA PHE A 202 5.60 8.95 12.38
C PHE A 202 4.60 8.47 11.34
N ILE A 203 3.77 7.43 11.58
CA ILE A 203 2.79 6.97 10.58
C ILE A 203 1.38 7.51 10.79
N LEU A 204 0.99 7.90 12.01
CA LEU A 204 -0.37 8.38 12.29
C LEU A 204 -0.78 9.58 11.41
N PRO A 205 0.09 10.56 11.12
CA PRO A 205 -0.25 11.63 10.19
C PRO A 205 -0.59 11.18 8.75
N HIS A 206 -0.27 9.93 8.40
CA HIS A 206 -0.39 9.40 7.04
C HIS A 206 -1.41 8.27 6.90
N ILE A 207 -1.92 7.73 8.01
CA ILE A 207 -2.85 6.61 7.99
C ILE A 207 -4.30 7.12 8.09
N HIS A 208 -5.17 6.61 7.23
CA HIS A 208 -6.58 7.00 7.27
C HIS A 208 -7.25 6.41 8.53
N ASN A 209 -8.13 7.18 9.18
CA ASN A 209 -8.77 6.81 10.45
C ASN A 209 -9.49 5.44 10.41
N SER A 210 -10.04 5.04 9.26
CA SER A 210 -10.66 3.73 9.09
C SER A 210 -9.70 2.56 9.25
N MET A 211 -8.38 2.80 9.22
CA MET A 211 -7.33 1.81 9.38
C MET A 211 -6.62 1.87 10.75
N TYR A 212 -7.05 2.74 11.68
CA TYR A 212 -6.44 2.86 13.01
C TYR A 212 -6.42 1.56 13.82
N TYR A 213 -7.43 0.71 13.62
CA TYR A 213 -7.49 -0.60 14.25
C TYR A 213 -6.31 -1.51 13.85
N LYS A 214 -5.67 -1.28 12.69
CA LYS A 214 -4.45 -1.98 12.26
C LYS A 214 -3.25 -1.68 13.16
N LEU A 215 -3.34 -0.60 13.94
CA LEU A 215 -2.35 -0.16 14.91
C LEU A 215 -2.83 -0.35 16.35
N GLY A 216 -3.96 -1.05 16.58
CA GLY A 216 -4.51 -1.22 17.93
C GLY A 216 -5.13 0.04 18.51
N LEU A 217 -5.57 0.98 17.68
CA LEU A 217 -6.23 2.21 18.10
C LEU A 217 -7.73 2.15 17.80
N VAL A 218 -8.53 2.75 18.69
CA VAL A 218 -9.98 2.89 18.53
C VAL A 218 -10.27 4.18 17.77
N LYS A 219 -11.33 4.19 16.95
CA LYS A 219 -11.70 5.28 16.02
C LYS A 219 -11.92 6.66 16.70
N ASN A 220 -12.06 6.69 18.03
CA ASN A 220 -12.29 7.89 18.83
C ASN A 220 -11.00 8.51 19.42
N PHE A 221 -9.83 7.99 19.08
CA PHE A 221 -8.56 8.64 19.41
C PHE A 221 -8.12 9.51 18.23
N ILE A 222 -8.51 10.79 18.26
CA ILE A 222 -7.79 12.01 17.86
C ILE A 222 -8.70 13.19 18.21
#